data_AF-A0A8B6EER5-F1
#
_entry.id   AF-A0A8B6EER5-F1
#
_cell.length_a   1.000
_cell.length_b   1.000
_cell.length_c   1.000
_cell.angle_alpha   90.00
_cell.angle_beta   90.00
_cell.angle_gamma   90.00
#
_symmetry.space_group_name_H-M   'P 1'
#
loop_
_entity.id
_entity.type
_entity.pdbx_description
1 polymer ?
#
loop_
_entity_poly.entity_id
_entity_poly.type
_entity_poly.pdbx_seq_one_letter_code
_entity_poly.pdbx_strand_id
1 'polypeptide(L)'
;ISLSNYSVCVVFVNESYAEISESKFQLSDTDKDKVFMYHNRSLLTDDFRDCKFYKRRVTLDRSCVKFSQAAFENPFQYLDRDETAADVSQYKGFLTKNIDTNPGFKSTLKTSVWATYNMYKAEEFWKSNKARYVAWRYIATKAGLIRIYPGVNLLKSYDHEKRGWWRQAMAHPGFMFLTTPYIDAWGSGIVLTFVHTIHKKG
;
A
#
# COMPACT_ATOMS: atom_id res chain seq x y z
N ILE A 1 15.14 -23.45 -0.55
CA ILE A 1 14.12 -22.63 0.16
C ILE A 1 14.90 -21.72 1.10
N SER A 2 14.99 -20.42 0.80
CA SER A 2 15.70 -19.46 1.66
C SER A 2 14.74 -19.04 2.78
N LEU A 3 15.06 -19.41 4.02
CA LEU A 3 14.37 -18.97 5.26
C LEU A 3 14.65 -17.46 5.42
N SER A 4 13.78 -16.62 4.88
CA SER A 4 14.03 -15.20 4.78
C SER A 4 12.76 -14.44 5.08
N ASN A 5 12.69 -14.02 6.34
CA ASN A 5 11.48 -13.60 7.02
C ASN A 5 11.53 -12.11 7.40
N TYR A 6 12.28 -11.30 6.65
CA TYR A 6 12.33 -9.88 6.92
C TYR A 6 11.37 -9.12 6.03
N SER A 7 10.83 -8.04 6.56
CA SER A 7 10.13 -7.04 5.77
C SER A 7 10.57 -5.63 6.12
N VAL A 8 10.38 -4.72 5.18
CA VAL A 8 10.68 -3.29 5.34
C VAL A 8 9.39 -2.51 5.25
N CYS A 9 9.12 -1.72 6.28
CA CYS A 9 7.92 -0.93 6.43
C CYS A 9 8.28 0.55 6.58
N VAL A 10 7.62 1.41 5.82
CA VAL A 10 7.58 2.85 6.09
C VAL A 10 6.17 3.23 6.53
N VAL A 11 6.08 3.95 7.65
CA VAL A 11 4.80 4.42 8.18
C VAL A 11 4.77 5.93 8.15
N PHE A 12 3.81 6.48 7.41
CA PHE A 12 3.51 7.90 7.46
C PHE A 12 2.62 8.19 8.68
N VAL A 13 3.21 8.84 9.69
CA VAL A 13 2.54 9.20 10.94
C VAL A 13 2.01 10.64 10.84
N ASN A 14 0.76 10.86 11.28
CA ASN A 14 0.08 12.16 11.26
C ASN A 14 -0.03 12.77 9.83
N GLU A 15 -0.23 14.09 9.74
CA GLU A 15 -0.28 14.88 8.51
C GLU A 15 1.11 15.10 7.86
N SER A 16 2.07 14.20 8.09
CA SER A 16 3.42 14.30 7.51
C SER A 16 3.46 14.28 5.98
N TYR A 17 2.34 13.96 5.36
CA TYR A 17 2.12 14.00 3.92
C TYR A 17 1.04 14.98 3.49
N ALA A 18 0.42 15.76 4.38
CA ALA A 18 -0.70 16.64 4.05
C ALA A 18 -0.36 17.69 2.97
N GLU A 19 0.90 18.10 2.89
CA GLU A 19 1.41 19.06 1.91
C GLU A 19 1.81 18.42 0.57
N ILE A 20 1.70 17.11 0.41
CA ILE A 20 2.07 16.42 -0.83
C ILE A 20 0.91 16.57 -1.83
N SER A 21 1.11 17.39 -2.86
CA SER A 21 0.17 17.50 -3.98
C SER A 21 0.62 16.69 -5.20
N GLU A 22 -0.34 16.20 -5.97
CA GLU A 22 -0.11 15.56 -7.27
C GLU A 22 0.74 16.43 -8.22
N SER A 23 0.52 17.75 -8.21
CA SER A 23 1.21 18.70 -9.07
C SER A 23 2.74 18.70 -8.89
N LYS A 24 3.26 18.25 -7.73
CA LYS A 24 4.70 18.14 -7.47
C LYS A 24 5.39 17.07 -8.32
N PHE A 25 4.64 16.10 -8.87
CA PHE A 25 5.23 14.97 -9.59
C PHE A 25 5.33 15.16 -11.11
N GLN A 26 4.65 16.18 -11.68
CA GLN A 26 4.73 16.56 -13.10
C GLN A 26 4.64 15.37 -14.08
N LEU A 27 3.68 14.46 -13.86
CA LEU A 27 3.50 13.25 -14.67
C LEU A 27 2.45 13.44 -15.77
N SER A 28 2.65 12.75 -16.90
CA SER A 28 1.61 12.57 -17.92
C SER A 28 0.44 11.75 -17.35
N ASP A 29 -0.78 11.94 -17.83
CA ASP A 29 -1.94 11.17 -17.34
C ASP A 29 -1.78 9.65 -17.54
N THR A 30 -1.07 9.24 -18.59
CA THR A 30 -0.68 7.84 -18.84
C THR A 30 0.24 7.30 -17.74
N ASP A 31 1.18 8.11 -17.24
CA ASP A 31 2.08 7.71 -16.16
C ASP A 31 1.44 7.79 -14.78
N LYS A 32 0.52 8.75 -14.56
CA LYS A 32 -0.30 8.79 -13.35
C LYS A 32 -1.13 7.53 -13.20
N ASP A 33 -1.68 7.04 -14.31
CA ASP A 33 -2.45 5.79 -14.34
C ASP A 33 -1.65 4.56 -13.92
N LYS A 34 -0.34 4.60 -14.10
CA LYS A 34 0.54 3.53 -13.64
C LYS A 34 0.69 3.58 -12.12
N VAL A 35 0.60 4.73 -11.45
CA VAL A 35 0.85 4.87 -10.00
C VAL A 35 -0.08 4.01 -9.13
N PHE A 36 -1.27 3.70 -9.63
CA PHE A 36 -2.28 2.94 -8.90
C PHE A 36 -2.56 1.58 -9.55
N MET A 37 -2.26 0.52 -8.82
CA MET A 37 -2.71 -0.84 -9.11
C MET A 37 -3.42 -1.37 -7.87
N TYR A 38 -4.69 -1.77 -8.00
CA TYR A 38 -5.43 -2.28 -6.85
C TYR A 38 -4.97 -3.68 -6.45
N HIS A 39 -5.13 -4.07 -5.18
CA HIS A 39 -4.68 -5.37 -4.70
C HIS A 39 -5.46 -6.55 -5.30
N ASN A 40 -6.75 -6.36 -5.58
CA ASN A 40 -7.61 -7.45 -6.03
C ASN A 40 -7.42 -7.71 -7.53
N ARG A 41 -6.50 -8.61 -7.86
CA ARG A 41 -6.17 -9.03 -9.23
C ARG A 41 -7.37 -9.54 -10.02
N SER A 42 -8.42 -10.06 -9.37
CA SER A 42 -9.63 -10.53 -10.07
C SER A 42 -10.50 -9.42 -10.65
N LEU A 43 -10.30 -8.18 -10.20
CA LEU A 43 -11.04 -6.99 -10.64
C LEU A 43 -10.22 -6.14 -11.62
N LEU A 44 -9.04 -6.61 -12.04
CA LEU A 44 -8.13 -5.90 -12.92
C LEU A 44 -8.06 -6.58 -14.29
N THR A 45 -7.87 -5.76 -15.33
CA THR A 45 -7.76 -6.19 -16.73
C THR A 45 -6.37 -5.90 -17.31
N ASP A 46 -5.34 -5.89 -16.47
CA ASP A 46 -3.95 -5.68 -16.90
C ASP A 46 -3.25 -6.99 -17.34
N ASP A 47 -2.10 -6.85 -17.98
CA ASP A 47 -1.27 -7.94 -18.52
C ASP A 47 -0.14 -8.37 -17.57
N PHE A 48 -0.15 -7.91 -16.31
CA PHE A 48 0.90 -8.26 -15.36
C PHE A 48 0.89 -9.74 -15.03
N ARG A 49 2.09 -10.32 -14.96
CA ARG A 49 2.31 -11.73 -14.70
C ARG A 49 2.13 -12.00 -13.23
N ASP A 50 1.24 -12.94 -12.94
CA ASP A 50 1.06 -13.47 -11.61
C ASP A 50 1.97 -14.69 -11.39
N CYS A 51 2.49 -14.81 -10.18
CA CYS A 51 3.23 -15.96 -9.70
C CYS A 51 2.76 -16.35 -8.30
N LYS A 52 3.19 -17.54 -7.85
CA LYS A 52 2.92 -18.02 -6.50
C LYS A 52 4.10 -17.67 -5.59
N PHE A 53 3.86 -16.85 -4.59
CA PHE A 53 4.85 -16.47 -3.57
C PHE A 53 4.23 -16.69 -2.18
N TYR A 54 4.87 -17.51 -1.34
CA TYR A 54 4.35 -17.90 -0.02
C TYR A 54 2.87 -18.34 0.01
N LYS A 55 2.47 -19.14 -1.00
CA LYS A 55 1.07 -19.59 -1.21
C LYS A 55 0.06 -18.46 -1.49
N ARG A 56 0.52 -17.24 -1.77
CA ARG A 56 -0.29 -16.13 -2.26
C ARG A 56 -0.12 -15.95 -3.76
N ARG A 57 -1.16 -15.40 -4.40
CA ARG A 57 -1.10 -14.87 -5.76
C ARG A 57 -0.49 -13.47 -5.69
N VAL A 58 0.65 -13.31 -6.36
CA VAL A 58 1.50 -12.12 -6.30
C VAL A 58 1.96 -11.74 -7.71
N THR A 59 2.19 -10.46 -7.97
CA THR A 59 2.89 -9.98 -9.17
C THR A 59 4.19 -9.28 -8.78
N LEU A 60 5.29 -9.62 -9.47
CA LEU A 60 6.58 -8.93 -9.33
C LEU A 60 6.65 -7.67 -10.18
N ASP A 61 5.68 -7.49 -11.09
CA ASP A 61 5.71 -6.41 -12.06
C ASP A 61 5.47 -5.07 -11.38
N ARG A 62 4.61 -5.00 -10.36
CA ARG A 62 4.18 -3.73 -9.73
C ARG A 62 3.84 -3.89 -8.25
N SER A 63 3.92 -2.80 -7.47
CA SER A 63 3.31 -2.74 -6.14
C SER A 63 1.79 -2.57 -6.23
N CYS A 64 1.07 -3.13 -5.27
CA CYS A 64 -0.38 -2.97 -5.17
C CYS A 64 -0.77 -2.01 -4.04
N VAL A 65 -1.94 -1.40 -4.16
CA VAL A 65 -2.58 -0.56 -3.14
C VAL A 65 -3.82 -1.26 -2.60
N LYS A 66 -4.00 -1.21 -1.27
CA LYS A 66 -5.19 -1.64 -0.54
C LYS A 66 -5.66 -0.50 0.37
N PHE A 67 -6.98 -0.37 0.48
CA PHE A 67 -7.62 0.54 1.42
C PHE A 67 -8.20 -0.23 2.61
N SER A 68 -7.94 0.22 3.84
CA SER A 68 -8.71 -0.21 5.00
C SER A 68 -10.07 0.51 5.00
N GLN A 69 -10.99 0.04 5.85
CA GLN A 69 -12.27 0.70 6.08
C GLN A 69 -12.13 2.19 6.50
N ALA A 70 -10.98 2.57 7.07
CA ALA A 70 -10.72 3.94 7.52
C ALA A 70 -10.55 4.94 6.37
N ALA A 71 -10.29 4.46 5.15
CA ALA A 71 -10.15 5.29 3.95
C ALA A 71 -11.48 5.86 3.43
N PHE A 72 -12.61 5.32 3.90
CA PHE A 72 -13.95 5.65 3.43
C PHE A 72 -14.72 6.47 4.45
N GLU A 73 -15.60 7.36 3.97
CA GLU A 73 -16.52 8.13 4.81
C GLU A 73 -17.54 7.22 5.50
N ASN A 74 -17.97 6.15 4.82
CA ASN A 74 -18.81 5.09 5.40
C ASN A 74 -18.07 3.74 5.45
N PRO A 75 -17.39 3.43 6.57
CA PRO A 75 -16.63 2.19 6.73
C PRO A 75 -17.48 0.91 6.62
N PHE A 76 -18.74 0.95 7.10
CA PHE A 76 -19.62 -0.22 7.11
C PHE A 76 -20.06 -0.58 5.70
N GLN A 77 -20.49 0.42 4.92
CA GLN A 77 -20.88 0.21 3.52
C GLN A 77 -19.74 -0.38 2.68
N TYR A 78 -18.50 0.06 2.93
CA TYR A 78 -17.33 -0.54 2.26
C TYR A 78 -17.19 -2.03 2.59
N LEU A 79 -17.35 -2.43 3.85
CA LEU A 79 -17.19 -3.82 4.27
C LEU A 79 -18.34 -4.71 3.79
N ASP A 80 -19.57 -4.21 3.80
CA ASP A 80 -20.78 -5.00 3.55
C ASP A 80 -21.04 -5.29 2.06
N ARG A 81 -20.46 -4.52 1.13
CA ARG A 81 -20.69 -4.70 -0.32
C ARG A 81 -19.44 -5.10 -1.07
N ASP A 82 -19.45 -6.21 -1.79
CA ASP A 82 -18.32 -6.60 -2.63
C ASP A 82 -17.96 -5.54 -3.68
N GLU A 83 -16.65 -5.43 -3.91
CA GLU A 83 -16.07 -4.51 -4.87
C GLU A 83 -16.12 -5.12 -6.27
N THR A 84 -16.45 -4.31 -7.27
CA THR A 84 -16.52 -4.70 -8.68
C THR A 84 -15.38 -4.07 -9.48
N ALA A 85 -15.17 -4.52 -10.71
CA ALA A 85 -14.20 -3.91 -11.62
C ALA A 85 -14.54 -2.44 -11.94
N ALA A 86 -15.84 -2.09 -11.93
CA ALA A 86 -16.31 -0.72 -12.10
C ALA A 86 -15.91 0.17 -10.92
N ASP A 87 -16.04 -0.34 -9.68
CA ASP A 87 -15.59 0.38 -8.47
C ASP A 87 -14.10 0.66 -8.52
N VAL A 88 -13.29 -0.35 -8.84
CA VAL A 88 -11.83 -0.20 -8.95
C VAL A 88 -11.44 0.78 -10.04
N SER A 89 -12.17 0.80 -11.17
CA SER A 89 -11.97 1.78 -12.24
C SER A 89 -12.30 3.21 -11.78
N GLN A 90 -13.40 3.38 -11.02
CA GLN A 90 -13.76 4.66 -10.42
C GLN A 90 -12.72 5.11 -9.39
N TYR A 91 -12.22 4.20 -8.55
CA TYR A 91 -11.16 4.49 -7.58
C TYR A 91 -9.91 5.00 -8.30
N LYS A 92 -9.46 4.27 -9.33
CA LYS A 92 -8.30 4.67 -10.14
C LYS A 92 -8.50 6.08 -10.70
N GLY A 93 -9.61 6.32 -11.39
CA GLY A 93 -9.88 7.61 -12.01
C GLY A 93 -9.93 8.78 -11.04
N PHE A 94 -10.57 8.62 -9.87
CA PHE A 94 -10.61 9.64 -8.83
C PHE A 94 -9.21 9.97 -8.28
N LEU A 95 -8.39 8.94 -8.07
CA LEU A 95 -7.07 9.05 -7.44
C LEU A 95 -5.97 9.50 -8.40
N THR A 96 -6.04 9.16 -9.70
CA THR A 96 -4.96 9.42 -10.68
C THR A 96 -5.29 10.45 -11.76
N LYS A 97 -6.57 10.69 -12.06
CA LYS A 97 -7.00 11.45 -13.26
C LYS A 97 -7.92 12.65 -12.96
N ASN A 98 -8.03 13.06 -11.69
CA ASN A 98 -8.94 14.15 -11.28
C ASN A 98 -10.39 13.96 -11.79
N ILE A 99 -10.94 12.75 -11.73
CA ILE A 99 -12.39 12.57 -11.93
C ILE A 99 -13.12 13.16 -10.72
N ASP A 100 -14.16 13.95 -10.97
CA ASP A 100 -14.83 14.76 -9.94
C ASP A 100 -15.70 13.95 -8.97
N THR A 101 -16.22 12.79 -9.37
CA THR A 101 -17.09 11.99 -8.51
C THR A 101 -16.29 11.18 -7.50
N ASN A 102 -16.21 11.68 -6.26
CA ASN A 102 -15.63 10.96 -5.13
C ASN A 102 -16.43 9.68 -4.82
N PRO A 103 -15.83 8.48 -4.87
CA PRO A 103 -16.50 7.21 -4.60
C PRO A 103 -16.70 6.92 -3.10
N GLY A 104 -16.78 7.97 -2.26
CA GLY A 104 -16.93 7.85 -0.81
C GLY A 104 -15.61 7.79 -0.03
N PHE A 105 -14.50 8.20 -0.63
CA PHE A 105 -13.21 8.32 0.06
C PHE A 105 -13.14 9.58 0.92
N LYS A 106 -12.39 9.50 2.01
CA LYS A 106 -11.96 10.68 2.76
C LYS A 106 -10.99 11.52 1.94
N SER A 107 -11.04 12.83 2.15
CA SER A 107 -10.23 13.82 1.41
C SER A 107 -8.72 13.55 1.46
N THR A 108 -8.21 12.99 2.55
CA THR A 108 -6.77 12.70 2.76
C THR A 108 -6.24 11.52 1.94
N LEU A 109 -7.12 10.71 1.33
CA LEU A 109 -6.69 9.48 0.67
C LEU A 109 -5.91 9.75 -0.62
N LYS A 110 -6.35 10.74 -1.40
CA LYS A 110 -5.68 11.13 -2.66
C LYS A 110 -4.24 11.55 -2.39
N THR A 111 -4.05 12.42 -1.40
CA THR A 111 -2.73 12.82 -0.89
C THR A 111 -1.89 11.61 -0.47
N SER A 112 -2.50 10.61 0.19
CA SER A 112 -1.78 9.39 0.60
C SER A 112 -1.30 8.55 -0.58
N VAL A 113 -2.09 8.43 -1.65
CA VAL A 113 -1.66 7.70 -2.86
C VAL A 113 -0.39 8.32 -3.43
N TRP A 114 -0.39 9.65 -3.56
CA TRP A 114 0.74 10.43 -4.06
C TRP A 114 1.94 10.42 -3.10
N ALA A 115 1.71 10.46 -1.78
CA ALA A 115 2.78 10.35 -0.78
C ALA A 115 3.57 9.04 -0.90
N THR A 116 2.91 7.96 -1.33
CA THR A 116 3.54 6.65 -1.54
C THR A 116 4.13 6.46 -2.95
N TYR A 117 4.12 7.49 -3.80
CA TYR A 117 4.60 7.41 -5.19
C TYR A 117 6.07 6.98 -5.31
N ASN A 118 6.94 7.40 -4.38
CA ASN A 118 8.36 7.02 -4.43
C ASN A 118 8.59 5.51 -4.30
N MET A 119 7.67 4.77 -3.67
CA MET A 119 7.72 3.31 -3.68
C MET A 119 7.48 2.74 -5.08
N TYR A 120 6.57 3.33 -5.86
CA TYR A 120 6.39 2.94 -7.26
C TYR A 120 7.68 3.20 -8.07
N LYS A 121 8.33 4.36 -7.88
CA LYS A 121 9.63 4.64 -8.52
C LYS A 121 10.73 3.66 -8.15
N ALA A 122 10.73 3.15 -6.91
CA ALA A 122 11.75 2.23 -6.42
C ALA A 122 11.59 0.79 -6.95
N GLU A 123 10.47 0.44 -7.59
CA GLU A 123 10.18 -0.91 -8.07
C GLU A 123 11.24 -1.41 -9.07
N GLU A 124 11.64 -0.59 -10.05
CA GLU A 124 12.66 -0.97 -11.04
C GLU A 124 14.02 -1.26 -10.39
N PHE A 125 14.37 -0.47 -9.38
CA PHE A 125 15.56 -0.74 -8.58
C PHE A 125 15.44 -2.06 -7.82
N TRP A 126 14.29 -2.38 -7.21
CA TRP A 126 14.11 -3.64 -6.49
C TRP A 126 14.03 -4.87 -7.39
N LYS A 127 13.53 -4.73 -8.62
CA LYS A 127 13.53 -5.81 -9.63
C LYS A 127 14.95 -6.19 -10.03
N SER A 128 15.80 -5.20 -10.23
CA SER A 128 17.22 -5.38 -10.59
C SER A 128 18.10 -5.75 -9.38
N ASN A 129 17.79 -5.22 -8.19
CA ASN A 129 18.55 -5.40 -6.96
C ASN A 129 17.76 -6.24 -5.95
N LYS A 130 17.79 -7.55 -6.16
CA LYS A 130 17.06 -8.50 -5.30
C LYS A 130 17.67 -8.55 -3.90
N ALA A 131 17.00 -7.97 -2.91
CA ALA A 131 17.35 -8.19 -1.51
C ALA A 131 16.86 -9.57 -1.07
N ARG A 132 17.76 -10.56 -1.11
CA ARG A 132 17.48 -11.99 -0.85
C ARG A 132 16.69 -12.27 0.43
N TYR A 133 16.86 -11.43 1.45
CA TYR A 133 16.26 -11.65 2.76
C TYR A 133 14.94 -10.88 3.01
N VAL A 134 14.57 -9.96 2.11
CA VAL A 134 13.41 -9.07 2.27
C VAL A 134 12.23 -9.60 1.46
N ALA A 135 11.27 -10.22 2.15
CA ALA A 135 10.04 -10.76 1.57
C ALA A 135 9.09 -9.66 1.09
N TRP A 136 8.92 -8.61 1.91
CA TRP A 136 7.93 -7.56 1.68
C TRP A 136 8.53 -6.18 1.89
N ARG A 137 8.10 -5.24 1.05
CA ARG A 137 8.34 -3.81 1.20
C ARG A 137 6.99 -3.12 1.17
N TYR A 138 6.68 -2.32 2.17
CA TYR A 138 5.38 -1.68 2.21
C TYR A 138 5.40 -0.31 2.87
N ILE A 139 4.48 0.54 2.41
CA ILE A 139 4.24 1.85 2.98
C ILE A 139 2.79 1.90 3.43
N ALA A 140 2.54 2.34 4.66
CA ALA A 140 1.20 2.54 5.19
C ALA A 140 0.98 3.98 5.67
N THR A 141 -0.26 4.47 5.53
CA THR A 141 -0.66 5.82 5.96
C THR A 141 -1.87 5.77 6.88
N LYS A 142 -2.07 6.85 7.64
CA LYS A 142 -3.20 6.99 8.57
C LYS A 142 -4.53 7.19 7.84
N ALA A 143 -4.51 7.50 6.55
CA ALA A 143 -5.70 7.61 5.71
C ALA A 143 -6.26 6.25 5.28
N GLY A 144 -5.82 5.15 5.90
CA GLY A 144 -6.28 3.82 5.53
C GLY A 144 -5.61 3.25 4.27
N LEU A 145 -4.50 3.80 3.78
CA LEU A 145 -3.80 3.27 2.60
C LEU A 145 -2.62 2.38 3.02
N ILE A 146 -2.48 1.21 2.38
CA ILE A 146 -1.23 0.44 2.36
C ILE A 146 -0.82 0.10 0.92
N ARG A 147 0.44 0.34 0.59
CA ARG A 147 1.08 -0.05 -0.68
C ARG A 147 2.11 -1.14 -0.41
N ILE A 148 2.10 -2.23 -1.17
CA ILE A 148 2.91 -3.43 -0.91
C ILE A 148 3.61 -3.90 -2.19
N TYR A 149 4.91 -4.20 -2.08
CA TYR A 149 5.73 -4.82 -3.12
C TYR A 149 6.41 -6.10 -2.57
N PRO A 150 6.41 -7.21 -3.32
CA PRO A 150 5.65 -7.45 -4.54
C PRO A 150 4.13 -7.27 -4.36
N GLY A 151 3.41 -6.95 -5.44
CA GLY A 151 1.96 -6.73 -5.39
C GLY A 151 1.23 -8.01 -5.01
N VAL A 152 0.53 -8.02 -3.88
CA VAL A 152 -0.13 -9.21 -3.30
C VAL A 152 -1.63 -9.04 -3.23
N ASN A 153 -2.37 -10.09 -3.58
CA ASN A 153 -3.81 -10.07 -3.36
C ASN A 153 -4.13 -10.15 -1.86
N LEU A 154 -4.92 -9.23 -1.33
CA LEU A 154 -5.35 -9.15 0.07
C LEU A 154 -6.84 -9.44 0.22
N LEU A 155 -7.21 -9.86 1.44
CA LEU A 155 -8.63 -9.93 1.82
C LEU A 155 -9.20 -8.52 1.91
N LYS A 156 -10.46 -8.37 1.53
CA LYS A 156 -11.19 -7.10 1.66
C LYS A 156 -11.19 -6.56 3.09
N SER A 157 -11.35 -7.45 4.08
CA SER A 157 -11.31 -7.13 5.50
C SER A 157 -9.90 -6.87 6.06
N TYR A 158 -8.85 -6.97 5.24
CA TYR A 158 -7.49 -6.66 5.70
C TYR A 158 -7.40 -5.18 6.11
N ASP A 159 -6.96 -4.97 7.33
CA ASP A 159 -6.76 -3.66 7.93
C ASP A 159 -5.36 -3.61 8.57
N HIS A 160 -4.50 -2.73 8.06
CA HIS A 160 -3.15 -2.56 8.60
C HIS A 160 -3.16 -1.88 9.96
N GLU A 161 -4.20 -1.12 10.30
CA GLU A 161 -4.25 -0.37 11.56
C GLU A 161 -4.38 -1.29 12.77
N LYS A 162 -4.92 -2.49 12.55
CA LYS A 162 -5.03 -3.56 13.54
C LYS A 162 -3.70 -4.31 13.76
N ARG A 163 -2.66 -4.03 12.98
CA ARG A 163 -1.39 -4.76 13.04
C ARG A 163 -0.49 -4.22 14.17
N GLY A 164 0.28 -5.12 14.78
CA GLY A 164 1.20 -4.78 15.87
C GLY A 164 2.26 -3.75 15.45
N TRP A 165 2.87 -3.94 14.28
CA TRP A 165 3.87 -3.02 13.73
C TRP A 165 3.29 -1.62 13.49
N TRP A 166 2.02 -1.51 13.11
CA TRP A 166 1.35 -0.22 12.91
C TRP A 166 1.14 0.50 14.24
N ARG A 167 0.60 -0.21 15.25
CA ARG A 167 0.39 0.37 16.59
C ARG A 167 1.71 0.81 17.22
N GLN A 168 2.78 0.04 17.06
CA GLN A 168 4.12 0.41 17.51
C GLN A 168 4.65 1.65 16.78
N ALA A 169 4.45 1.75 15.46
CA ALA A 169 4.86 2.89 14.66
C ALA A 169 4.14 4.18 15.07
N MET A 170 2.82 4.09 15.30
CA MET A 170 2.01 5.23 15.76
C MET A 170 2.39 5.67 17.18
N ALA A 171 2.84 4.75 18.03
CA ALA A 171 3.33 5.06 19.38
C ALA A 171 4.73 5.68 19.42
N HIS A 172 5.54 5.50 18.37
CA HIS A 172 6.92 6.00 18.30
C HIS A 172 7.20 6.81 17.01
N PRO A 173 6.57 7.99 16.83
CA PRO A 173 6.83 8.85 15.67
C PRO A 173 8.29 9.33 15.64
N GLY A 174 8.92 9.27 14.48
CA GLY A 174 10.32 9.67 14.26
C GLY A 174 11.37 8.62 14.57
N PHE A 175 10.96 7.45 15.06
CA PHE A 175 11.85 6.35 15.33
C PHE A 175 11.93 5.36 14.18
N MET A 176 13.05 4.64 14.18
CA MET A 176 13.32 3.47 13.37
C MET A 176 13.55 2.30 14.31
N PHE A 177 12.84 1.19 14.11
CA PHE A 177 12.90 0.05 15.02
C PHE A 177 12.65 -1.27 14.30
N LEU A 178 13.08 -2.36 14.93
CA LEU A 178 12.77 -3.72 14.51
C LEU A 178 11.63 -4.25 15.38
N THR A 179 10.59 -4.82 14.77
CA THR A 179 9.49 -5.44 15.52
C THR A 179 9.95 -6.71 16.24
N THR A 180 9.21 -7.13 17.25
CA THR A 180 9.26 -8.53 17.70
C THR A 180 8.77 -9.46 16.56
N PRO A 181 9.19 -10.74 16.54
CA PRO A 181 8.67 -11.71 15.58
C PRO A 181 7.14 -11.81 15.63
N TYR A 182 6.47 -11.85 14.47
CA TYR A 182 5.01 -12.04 14.39
C TYR A 182 4.61 -12.85 13.16
N ILE A 183 3.40 -13.41 13.14
CA ILE A 183 2.90 -14.17 11.99
C ILE A 183 2.48 -13.20 10.87
N ASP A 184 3.11 -13.33 9.71
CA ASP A 184 2.83 -12.54 8.53
C ASP A 184 1.40 -12.77 8.02
N ALA A 185 0.74 -11.67 7.68
CA ALA A 185 -0.59 -11.67 7.10
C ALA A 185 -0.61 -12.13 5.65
N TRP A 186 0.55 -12.12 4.99
CA TRP A 186 0.72 -12.38 3.57
C TRP A 186 1.44 -13.71 3.32
N GLY A 187 1.53 -14.57 4.33
CA GLY A 187 1.89 -15.98 4.18
C GLY A 187 3.37 -16.30 4.32
N SER A 188 4.27 -15.35 4.56
CA SER A 188 5.71 -15.64 4.72
C SER A 188 6.09 -16.33 6.04
N GLY A 189 5.11 -16.69 6.88
CA GLY A 189 5.35 -17.32 8.18
C GLY A 189 5.68 -16.30 9.25
N ILE A 190 6.57 -16.63 10.18
CA ILE A 190 7.02 -15.70 11.24
C ILE A 190 7.96 -14.67 10.62
N VAL A 191 7.69 -13.37 10.77
CA VAL A 191 8.51 -12.27 10.22
C VAL A 191 9.02 -11.29 11.27
N LEU A 192 10.15 -10.68 10.96
CA LEU A 192 10.71 -9.51 11.61
C LEU A 192 10.58 -8.32 10.65
N THR A 193 10.07 -7.20 11.13
CA THR A 193 9.86 -6.02 10.28
C THR A 193 10.72 -4.88 10.76
N PHE A 194 11.54 -4.35 9.84
CA PHE A 194 12.20 -3.09 10.03
C PHE A 194 11.24 -1.96 9.69
N VAL A 195 10.93 -1.12 10.67
CA VAL A 195 9.96 -0.04 10.55
C VAL A 195 10.68 1.30 10.60
N HIS A 196 10.39 2.18 9.66
CA HIS A 196 10.78 3.58 9.68
C HIS A 196 9.55 4.47 9.69
N THR A 197 9.46 5.38 10.64
CA THR A 197 8.33 6.31 10.75
C THR A 197 8.69 7.67 10.16
N ILE A 198 7.87 8.14 9.22
CA ILE A 198 7.96 9.48 8.65
C ILE A 198 6.99 10.37 9.43
N HIS A 199 7.49 11.46 9.99
CA HIS A 199 6.73 12.49 10.69
C HIS A 199 7.24 13.87 10.25
N LYS A 200 6.37 14.88 10.30
CA LYS A 200 6.80 16.27 10.08
C LYS A 200 7.57 16.70 11.33
N LYS A 201 8.78 17.25 11.16
CA LYS A 201 9.48 17.91 12.28
C LYS A 201 8.66 19.15 12.66
N GLY A 202 8.32 19.24 13.94
CA GLY A 202 7.72 20.44 14.53
C GLY A 202 8.68 21.62 14.53
#